data_AF-A0A2G6LWU9-F1
#
_entry.id   AF-A0A2G6LWU9-F1
#
_cell.length_a   1.000
_cell.length_b   1.000
_cell.length_c   1.000
_cell.angle_alpha   90.00
_cell.angle_beta   90.00
_cell.angle_gamma   90.00
#
_symmetry.space_group_name_H-M   'P 1'
#
loop_
_entity.id
_entity.type
_entity.pdbx_description
1 polymer ?
#
loop_
_entity_poly.entity_id
_entity_poly.type
_entity_poly.pdbx_seq_one_letter_code
_entity_poly.pdbx_strand_id
1 'polypeptide(L)'
;MTRKLREYAELENQLLVIDERLAECSYNVMTNLPCQSKQYARSKLAILMEMMLLLDEESAGISDRQRQLIQAQYQVSAIEHQDNISDLKEEINECVCSYWRKSGLGFSERHSILCESTCEAERRDAWEHVYPLANEVSTKYKTLVELRNENARKHGYVNFSAMKMLISGMCPDGATKLCREYLGDTEEEYTVALTEKARLLGVTKESPWNTSYLLSTGFEREHRTQLDIENAIDLVFGKLGFQLRSMPIEIELTDVPYGAVCISFRPGGKTVVLINQCGSIEDFGYTLHEVTHALQNIIIV
;
A
#
# COMPACT_ATOMS: atom_id res chain seq x y z
N MET A 1 24.45 29.49 10.29
CA MET A 1 23.10 29.20 9.75
C MET A 1 22.41 30.52 9.44
N THR A 2 22.13 30.79 8.16
CA THR A 2 21.40 31.99 7.72
C THR A 2 19.96 31.94 8.24
N ARG A 3 19.27 33.09 8.28
CA ARG A 3 17.85 33.17 8.68
C ARG A 3 16.98 32.20 7.86
N LYS A 4 17.17 32.17 6.54
CA LYS A 4 16.45 31.28 5.61
C LYS A 4 16.65 29.79 5.90
N LEU A 5 17.88 29.38 6.24
CA LEU A 5 18.13 27.98 6.64
C LEU A 5 17.41 27.61 7.94
N ARG A 6 17.18 28.57 8.85
CA ARG A 6 16.36 28.32 10.05
C ARG A 6 14.89 28.15 9.70
N GLU A 7 14.36 29.04 8.87
CA GLU A 7 12.97 28.99 8.40
C GLU A 7 12.71 27.68 7.63
N TYR A 8 13.63 27.28 6.76
CA TYR A 8 13.56 26.01 6.05
C TYR A 8 13.56 24.79 7.00
N ALA A 9 14.47 24.75 7.98
CA ALA A 9 14.50 23.67 8.97
C ALA A 9 13.24 23.64 9.85
N GLU A 10 12.63 24.79 10.12
CA GLU A 10 11.35 24.88 10.83
C GLU A 10 10.21 24.27 9.99
N LEU A 11 10.15 24.58 8.69
CA LEU A 11 9.18 23.99 7.76
C LEU A 11 9.37 22.48 7.60
N GLU A 12 10.62 21.98 7.55
CA GLU A 12 10.88 20.53 7.57
C GLU A 12 10.32 19.86 8.82
N ASN A 13 10.49 20.47 10.00
CA ASN A 13 9.92 19.93 11.23
C ASN A 13 8.38 19.97 11.21
N GLN A 14 7.78 21.05 10.69
CA GLN A 14 6.33 21.11 10.52
C GLN A 14 5.81 20.05 9.55
N LEU A 15 6.54 19.81 8.45
CA LEU A 15 6.20 18.76 7.47
C LEU A 15 6.22 17.37 8.11
N LEU A 16 7.23 17.07 8.95
CA LEU A 16 7.29 15.81 9.70
C LEU A 16 6.07 15.62 10.61
N VAL A 17 5.65 16.67 11.33
CA VAL A 17 4.46 16.62 12.18
C VAL A 17 3.19 16.39 11.35
N ILE A 18 3.07 17.04 10.19
CA ILE A 18 1.91 16.84 9.32
C ILE A 18 1.89 15.43 8.71
N ASP A 19 3.05 14.88 8.34
CA ASP A 19 3.16 13.51 7.84
C ASP A 19 2.78 12.48 8.91
N GLU A 20 3.16 12.71 10.16
CA GLU A 20 2.73 11.90 11.30
C GLU A 20 1.20 11.94 11.46
N ARG A 21 0.56 13.12 11.36
CA ARG A 21 -0.90 13.26 11.41
C ARG A 21 -1.61 12.60 10.23
N LEU A 22 -1.01 12.61 9.04
CA LEU A 22 -1.55 11.91 7.88
C LEU A 22 -1.46 10.39 8.06
N ALA A 23 -0.36 9.88 8.63
CA ALA A 23 -0.23 8.47 9.00
C ALA A 23 -1.26 8.05 10.07
N GLU A 24 -1.50 8.89 11.09
CA GLU A 24 -2.59 8.69 12.05
C GLU A 24 -3.96 8.62 11.36
N CYS A 25 -4.22 9.49 10.37
CA CYS A 25 -5.47 9.44 9.62
C CYS A 25 -5.60 8.13 8.83
N SER A 26 -4.53 7.65 8.20
CA SER A 26 -4.53 6.35 7.52
C SER A 26 -4.83 5.21 8.50
N TYR A 27 -4.17 5.19 9.66
CA TYR A 27 -4.47 4.22 10.72
C TYR A 27 -5.93 4.29 11.16
N ASN A 28 -6.44 5.48 11.44
CA ASN A 28 -7.82 5.71 11.88
C ASN A 28 -8.85 5.22 10.86
N VAL A 29 -8.63 5.44 9.56
CA VAL A 29 -9.52 4.93 8.51
C VAL A 29 -9.60 3.40 8.55
N MET A 30 -8.44 2.72 8.69
CA MET A 30 -8.38 1.27 8.77
C MET A 30 -9.03 0.73 10.05
N THR A 31 -8.91 1.44 11.17
CA THR A 31 -9.43 1.03 12.49
C THR A 31 -10.77 1.66 12.86
N ASN A 32 -11.45 2.31 11.90
CA ASN A 32 -12.76 2.95 12.07
C ASN A 32 -12.80 4.05 13.15
N LEU A 33 -11.72 4.81 13.26
CA LEU A 33 -11.64 6.02 14.06
C LEU A 33 -11.86 7.26 13.18
N PRO A 34 -12.40 8.36 13.73
CA PRO A 34 -12.51 9.62 13.01
C PRO A 34 -11.14 10.17 12.56
N CYS A 35 -11.08 10.80 11.39
CA CYS A 35 -9.86 11.43 10.88
C CYS A 35 -10.15 12.77 10.19
N GLN A 36 -9.12 13.62 10.07
CA GLN A 36 -9.18 14.94 9.42
C GLN A 36 -8.17 15.02 8.26
N SER A 37 -8.08 13.97 7.44
CA SER A 37 -7.07 13.83 6.37
C SER A 37 -7.03 15.02 5.42
N LYS A 38 -8.18 15.54 4.98
CA LYS A 38 -8.25 16.71 4.09
C LYS A 38 -7.59 17.97 4.68
N GLN A 39 -7.76 18.22 5.98
CA GLN A 39 -7.15 19.38 6.62
C GLN A 39 -5.62 19.26 6.62
N TYR A 40 -5.10 18.10 7.01
CA TYR A 40 -3.65 17.86 7.03
C TYR A 40 -3.04 17.82 5.63
N ALA A 41 -3.76 17.31 4.63
CA ALA A 41 -3.36 17.32 3.22
C ALA A 41 -3.18 18.76 2.69
N ARG A 42 -4.10 19.67 3.03
CA ARG A 42 -3.98 21.10 2.70
C ARG A 42 -2.81 21.76 3.42
N SER A 43 -2.61 21.47 4.71
CA SER A 43 -1.46 21.96 5.47
C SER A 43 -0.13 21.50 4.87
N LYS A 44 -0.04 20.23 4.44
CA LYS A 44 1.14 19.67 3.75
C LYS A 44 1.45 20.44 2.47
N LEU A 45 0.44 20.67 1.63
CA LEU A 45 0.63 21.40 0.38
C LEU A 45 1.08 22.85 0.62
N ALA A 46 0.53 23.52 1.63
CA ALA A 46 0.94 24.88 2.00
C ALA A 46 2.41 24.92 2.46
N ILE A 47 2.82 24.01 3.34
CA ILE A 47 4.22 23.90 3.80
C ILE A 47 5.17 23.64 2.63
N LEU A 48 4.84 22.70 1.75
CA LEU A 48 5.67 22.39 0.57
C LEU A 48 5.78 23.58 -0.39
N MET A 49 4.71 24.35 -0.57
CA MET A 49 4.74 25.57 -1.37
C MET A 49 5.66 26.64 -0.76
N GLU A 50 5.61 26.84 0.55
CA GLU A 50 6.51 27.76 1.25
C GLU A 50 7.97 27.30 1.16
N MET A 51 8.22 25.99 1.32
CA MET A 51 9.57 25.43 1.12
C MET A 51 10.07 25.70 -0.30
N MET A 52 9.25 25.49 -1.33
CA MET A 52 9.61 25.77 -2.73
C MET A 52 10.01 27.24 -2.95
N LEU A 53 9.27 28.18 -2.36
CA LEU A 53 9.61 29.61 -2.45
C LEU A 53 10.97 29.93 -1.81
N LEU A 54 11.31 29.28 -0.68
CA LEU A 54 12.63 29.44 -0.04
C LEU A 54 13.77 28.83 -0.87
N LEU A 55 13.49 27.82 -1.71
CA LEU A 55 14.51 27.22 -2.57
C LEU A 55 14.89 28.16 -3.71
N ASP A 56 13.93 28.85 -4.33
CA ASP A 56 14.17 29.71 -5.49
C ASP A 56 15.07 30.92 -5.17
N GLU A 57 15.15 31.36 -3.91
CA GLU A 57 15.89 32.55 -3.51
C GLU A 57 17.38 32.33 -3.14
N GLU A 58 18.09 31.46 -3.88
CA GLU A 58 19.52 31.13 -3.67
C GLU A 58 19.87 30.80 -2.20
N SER A 59 19.12 29.90 -1.58
CA SER A 59 19.43 29.41 -0.22
C SER A 59 20.74 28.61 -0.20
N ALA A 60 21.84 29.29 0.11
CA ALA A 60 23.14 28.68 0.36
C ALA A 60 23.02 27.61 1.46
N GLY A 61 23.38 26.36 1.15
CA GLY A 61 23.38 25.24 2.10
C GLY A 61 22.34 24.15 1.86
N ILE A 62 21.42 24.32 0.89
CA ILE A 62 20.49 23.25 0.48
C ILE A 62 21.03 22.57 -0.79
N SER A 63 21.22 21.25 -0.72
CA SER A 63 21.74 20.46 -1.84
C SER A 63 20.75 20.34 -3.01
N ASP A 64 21.26 20.11 -4.21
CA ASP A 64 20.42 19.85 -5.40
C ASP A 64 19.50 18.64 -5.21
N ARG A 65 19.98 17.62 -4.49
CA ARG A 65 19.17 16.44 -4.16
C ARG A 65 17.98 16.81 -3.28
N GLN A 66 18.17 17.62 -2.24
CA GLN A 66 17.07 18.08 -1.39
C GLN A 66 16.06 18.89 -2.19
N ARG A 67 16.55 19.81 -3.05
CA ARG A 67 15.70 20.59 -3.96
C ARG A 67 14.82 19.69 -4.84
N GLN A 68 15.43 18.69 -5.48
CA GLN A 68 14.72 17.71 -6.31
C GLN A 68 13.66 16.93 -5.52
N LEU A 69 13.97 16.49 -4.29
CA LEU A 69 13.04 15.76 -3.44
C LEU A 69 11.82 16.61 -3.03
N ILE A 70 12.04 17.87 -2.66
CA ILE A 70 10.95 18.79 -2.27
C ILE A 70 10.08 19.12 -3.48
N GLN A 71 10.69 19.39 -4.63
CA GLN A 71 9.97 19.64 -5.87
C GLN A 71 9.12 18.42 -6.27
N ALA A 72 9.69 17.23 -6.19
CA ALA A 72 8.98 15.97 -6.40
C ALA A 72 7.78 15.80 -5.46
N GLN A 73 7.99 16.01 -4.15
CA GLN A 73 6.93 15.93 -3.15
C GLN A 73 5.83 16.96 -3.41
N TYR A 74 6.20 18.20 -3.68
CA TYR A 74 5.27 19.27 -4.02
C TYR A 74 4.42 18.92 -5.25
N GLN A 75 5.04 18.46 -6.35
CA GLN A 75 4.32 18.08 -7.56
C GLN A 75 3.30 16.96 -7.32
N VAL A 76 3.68 15.94 -6.54
CA VAL A 76 2.75 14.87 -6.16
C VAL A 76 1.62 15.43 -5.30
N SER A 77 1.94 16.20 -4.26
CA SER A 77 0.95 16.77 -3.34
C SER A 77 0.01 17.77 -4.01
N ALA A 78 0.48 18.58 -4.96
CA ALA A 78 -0.31 19.55 -5.70
C ALA A 78 -1.40 18.90 -6.58
N ILE A 79 -1.23 17.62 -6.92
CA ILE A 79 -2.25 16.81 -7.61
C ILE A 79 -3.07 16.01 -6.60
N GLU A 80 -2.43 15.28 -5.71
CA GLU A 80 -3.08 14.35 -4.77
C GLU A 80 -3.96 15.04 -3.71
N HIS A 81 -3.70 16.31 -3.42
CA HIS A 81 -4.37 17.06 -2.35
C HIS A 81 -5.28 18.18 -2.87
N GLN A 82 -5.64 18.15 -4.16
CA GLN A 82 -6.75 18.97 -4.65
C GLN A 82 -8.05 18.51 -3.97
N ASP A 83 -8.96 19.45 -3.71
CA ASP A 83 -10.17 19.17 -2.95
C ASP A 83 -11.02 18.06 -3.59
N ASN A 84 -11.27 18.14 -4.90
CA ASN A 84 -12.04 17.13 -5.63
C ASN A 84 -11.40 15.73 -5.65
N ILE A 85 -10.08 15.65 -5.69
CA ILE A 85 -9.32 14.38 -5.65
C ILE A 85 -9.33 13.82 -4.22
N SER A 86 -9.14 14.67 -3.22
CA SER A 86 -9.13 14.29 -1.81
C SER A 86 -10.50 13.77 -1.37
N ASP A 87 -11.57 14.51 -1.70
CA ASP A 87 -12.95 14.13 -1.39
C ASP A 87 -13.31 12.78 -2.00
N LEU A 88 -12.93 12.56 -3.26
CA LEU A 88 -13.22 11.30 -3.95
C LEU A 88 -12.41 10.12 -3.37
N LYS A 89 -11.17 10.35 -2.92
CA LYS A 89 -10.37 9.33 -2.23
C LYS A 89 -10.97 8.96 -0.87
N GLU A 90 -11.41 9.95 -0.10
CA GLU A 90 -12.07 9.75 1.18
C GLU A 90 -13.37 8.96 0.98
N GLU A 91 -14.20 9.35 0.02
CA GLU A 91 -15.45 8.64 -0.32
C GLU A 91 -15.20 7.19 -0.75
N ILE A 92 -14.21 6.94 -1.61
CA ILE A 92 -13.82 5.58 -2.02
C ILE A 92 -13.37 4.75 -0.82
N ASN A 93 -12.51 5.30 0.03
CA ASN A 93 -11.98 4.59 1.20
C ASN A 93 -13.10 4.28 2.21
N GLU A 94 -14.02 5.22 2.44
CA GLU A 94 -15.20 5.01 3.28
C GLU A 94 -16.10 3.90 2.73
N CYS A 95 -16.38 3.90 1.43
CA CYS A 95 -17.14 2.83 0.76
C CYS A 95 -16.48 1.47 0.97
N VAL A 96 -15.17 1.35 0.67
CA VAL A 96 -14.41 0.09 0.81
C VAL A 96 -14.41 -0.38 2.26
N CYS A 97 -14.02 0.47 3.20
CA CYS A 97 -13.92 0.11 4.61
C CYS A 97 -15.31 -0.22 5.20
N SER A 98 -16.34 0.56 4.87
CA SER A 98 -17.72 0.28 5.31
C SER A 98 -18.25 -1.02 4.74
N TYR A 99 -17.93 -1.35 3.49
CA TYR A 99 -18.39 -2.58 2.87
C TYR A 99 -17.88 -3.80 3.64
N TRP A 100 -16.57 -3.89 3.88
CA TRP A 100 -15.99 -5.04 4.59
C TRP A 100 -16.48 -5.20 6.02
N ARG A 101 -16.85 -4.11 6.69
CA ARG A 101 -17.48 -4.17 8.02
C ARG A 101 -18.91 -4.71 8.00
N LYS A 102 -19.63 -4.56 6.88
CA LYS A 102 -21.06 -4.88 6.75
C LYS A 102 -21.34 -6.11 5.90
N SER A 103 -20.36 -6.58 5.14
CA SER A 103 -20.50 -7.61 4.11
C SER A 103 -20.87 -8.98 4.67
N GLY A 104 -20.62 -9.22 5.96
CA GLY A 104 -20.89 -10.49 6.64
C GLY A 104 -19.87 -11.59 6.29
N LEU A 105 -19.09 -11.40 5.23
CA LEU A 105 -17.92 -12.17 4.85
C LEU A 105 -16.71 -11.21 4.85
N GLY A 106 -15.87 -11.32 5.88
CA GLY A 106 -14.68 -10.47 6.04
C GLY A 106 -13.64 -10.72 4.95
N PHE A 107 -12.63 -9.85 4.83
CA PHE A 107 -11.58 -10.00 3.82
C PHE A 107 -10.83 -11.32 4.01
N SER A 108 -10.43 -11.56 5.26
CA SER A 108 -9.78 -12.75 5.78
C SER A 108 -10.50 -14.05 5.40
N GLU A 109 -11.77 -14.16 5.75
CA GLU A 109 -12.60 -15.35 5.49
C GLU A 109 -12.78 -15.57 3.99
N ARG A 110 -13.05 -14.50 3.23
CA ARG A 110 -13.13 -14.57 1.77
C ARG A 110 -11.84 -15.09 1.15
N HIS A 111 -10.68 -14.59 1.59
CA HIS A 111 -9.38 -15.01 1.08
C HIS A 111 -9.13 -16.50 1.36
N SER A 112 -9.42 -16.96 2.59
CA SER A 112 -9.36 -18.38 2.95
C SER A 112 -10.25 -19.23 2.04
N ILE A 113 -11.50 -18.85 1.79
CA ILE A 113 -12.38 -19.60 0.86
C ILE A 113 -11.75 -19.69 -0.53
N LEU A 114 -11.25 -18.57 -1.08
CA LEU A 114 -10.66 -18.52 -2.43
C LEU A 114 -9.40 -19.38 -2.58
N CYS A 115 -8.59 -19.49 -1.53
CA CYS A 115 -7.34 -20.23 -1.55
C CYS A 115 -7.52 -21.70 -1.14
N GLU A 116 -8.47 -22.00 -0.27
CA GLU A 116 -8.50 -23.27 0.46
C GLU A 116 -9.69 -24.14 0.11
N SER A 117 -10.86 -23.56 -0.20
CA SER A 117 -12.05 -24.36 -0.47
C SER A 117 -11.83 -25.24 -1.69
N THR A 118 -12.07 -26.54 -1.55
CA THR A 118 -12.08 -27.48 -2.68
C THR A 118 -13.36 -27.35 -3.52
N CYS A 119 -14.40 -26.70 -2.99
CA CYS A 119 -15.67 -26.48 -3.68
C CYS A 119 -15.59 -25.27 -4.61
N GLU A 120 -15.74 -25.50 -5.92
CA GLU A 120 -15.71 -24.41 -6.90
C GLU A 120 -16.84 -23.39 -6.71
N ALA A 121 -18.02 -23.85 -6.30
CA ALA A 121 -19.16 -22.96 -6.07
C ALA A 121 -18.88 -21.97 -4.93
N GLU A 122 -18.30 -22.43 -3.82
CA GLU A 122 -17.91 -21.56 -2.70
C GLU A 122 -16.86 -20.54 -3.12
N ARG A 123 -15.84 -20.96 -3.89
CA ARG A 123 -14.83 -20.05 -4.43
C ARG A 123 -15.44 -18.99 -5.34
N ARG A 124 -16.35 -19.39 -6.22
CA ARG A 124 -17.06 -18.46 -7.11
C ARG A 124 -17.90 -17.48 -6.30
N ASP A 125 -18.69 -17.95 -5.34
CA ASP A 125 -19.56 -17.11 -4.54
C ASP A 125 -18.74 -16.11 -3.70
N ALA A 126 -17.60 -16.53 -3.13
CA ALA A 126 -16.66 -15.65 -2.43
C ALA A 126 -16.00 -14.63 -3.38
N TRP A 127 -15.71 -15.01 -4.63
CA TRP A 127 -15.18 -14.09 -5.64
C TRP A 127 -16.22 -13.04 -6.03
N GLU A 128 -17.44 -13.46 -6.33
CA GLU A 128 -18.54 -12.60 -6.78
C GLU A 128 -19.11 -11.74 -5.65
N HIS A 129 -18.88 -12.12 -4.39
CA HIS A 129 -19.31 -11.39 -3.21
C HIS A 129 -18.95 -9.89 -3.27
N VAL A 130 -17.77 -9.54 -3.83
CA VAL A 130 -17.27 -8.15 -3.91
C VAL A 130 -17.84 -7.34 -5.09
N TYR A 131 -18.64 -7.94 -5.98
CA TYR A 131 -19.21 -7.24 -7.14
C TYR A 131 -20.06 -6.01 -6.78
N PRO A 132 -20.89 -6.02 -5.72
CA PRO A 132 -21.61 -4.82 -5.30
C PRO A 132 -20.67 -3.66 -4.97
N LEU A 133 -19.59 -3.93 -4.22
CA LEU A 133 -18.56 -2.92 -3.93
C LEU A 133 -17.92 -2.44 -5.23
N ALA A 134 -17.47 -3.36 -6.09
CA ALA A 134 -16.82 -3.01 -7.36
C ALA A 134 -17.72 -2.12 -8.24
N ASN A 135 -19.01 -2.43 -8.33
CA ASN A 135 -19.98 -1.62 -9.06
C ASN A 135 -20.12 -0.22 -8.44
N GLU A 136 -20.17 -0.11 -7.11
CA GLU A 136 -20.28 1.16 -6.40
C GLU A 136 -19.06 2.07 -6.59
N VAL A 137 -17.84 1.50 -6.54
CA VAL A 137 -16.59 2.29 -6.58
C VAL A 137 -16.00 2.44 -7.98
N SER A 138 -16.38 1.62 -8.96
CA SER A 138 -15.77 1.62 -10.31
C SER A 138 -15.81 2.98 -11.00
N THR A 139 -16.97 3.63 -11.02
CA THR A 139 -17.14 4.97 -11.61
C THR A 139 -16.31 6.01 -10.85
N LYS A 140 -16.28 5.93 -9.50
CA LYS A 140 -15.49 6.83 -8.66
C LYS A 140 -14.00 6.69 -8.94
N TYR A 141 -13.46 5.47 -9.03
CA TYR A 141 -12.07 5.23 -9.40
C TYR A 141 -11.74 5.76 -10.81
N LYS A 142 -12.63 5.54 -11.77
CA LYS A 142 -12.45 6.07 -13.13
C LYS A 142 -12.35 7.59 -13.12
N THR A 143 -13.27 8.27 -12.44
CA THR A 143 -13.24 9.73 -12.28
C THR A 143 -11.97 10.19 -11.56
N LEU A 144 -11.52 9.49 -10.52
CA LEU A 144 -10.29 9.80 -9.81
C LEU A 144 -9.06 9.73 -10.74
N VAL A 145 -8.98 8.71 -11.59
CA VAL A 145 -7.92 8.56 -12.58
C VAL A 145 -7.96 9.68 -13.62
N GLU A 146 -9.15 10.03 -14.11
CA GLU A 146 -9.33 11.13 -15.08
C GLU A 146 -8.88 12.47 -14.49
N LEU A 147 -9.29 12.80 -13.26
CA LEU A 147 -8.90 14.02 -12.56
C LEU A 147 -7.39 14.10 -12.32
N ARG A 148 -6.78 13.00 -11.86
CA ARG A 148 -5.32 12.92 -11.68
C ARG A 148 -4.58 13.12 -12.99
N ASN A 149 -5.04 12.49 -14.07
CA ASN A 149 -4.42 12.60 -15.39
C ASN A 149 -4.58 14.00 -15.98
N GLU A 150 -5.74 14.63 -15.83
CA GLU A 150 -5.94 16.02 -16.25
C GLU A 150 -4.98 16.96 -15.54
N ASN A 151 -4.82 16.82 -14.22
CA ASN A 151 -3.90 17.63 -13.45
C ASN A 151 -2.43 17.36 -13.79
N ALA A 152 -2.04 16.09 -13.97
CA ALA A 152 -0.68 15.76 -14.40
C ALA A 152 -0.33 16.40 -15.75
N ARG A 153 -1.29 16.46 -16.69
CA ARG A 153 -1.11 17.14 -17.97
C ARG A 153 -0.91 18.65 -17.82
N LYS A 154 -1.58 19.30 -16.85
CA LYS A 154 -1.35 20.72 -16.54
C LYS A 154 0.08 20.99 -16.06
N HIS A 155 0.75 19.98 -15.49
CA HIS A 155 2.15 20.02 -15.08
C HIS A 155 3.13 19.51 -16.15
N GLY A 156 2.67 19.27 -17.39
CA GLY A 156 3.53 18.87 -18.52
C GLY A 156 3.81 17.37 -18.63
N TYR A 157 3.15 16.53 -17.81
CA TYR A 157 3.29 15.08 -17.89
C TYR A 157 2.23 14.45 -18.80
N VAL A 158 2.53 13.28 -19.37
CA VAL A 158 1.58 12.54 -20.22
C VAL A 158 0.33 12.13 -19.43
N ASN A 159 0.54 11.60 -18.24
CA ASN A 159 -0.49 11.18 -17.29
C ASN A 159 0.11 11.08 -15.88
N PHE A 160 -0.73 10.82 -14.88
CA PHE A 160 -0.30 10.80 -13.48
C PHE A 160 0.66 9.65 -13.16
N SER A 161 0.48 8.48 -13.78
CA SER A 161 1.38 7.32 -13.60
C SER A 161 2.79 7.63 -14.12
N ALA A 162 2.89 8.18 -15.32
CA ALA A 162 4.16 8.59 -15.92
C ALA A 162 4.86 9.64 -15.04
N MET A 163 4.12 10.60 -14.49
CA MET A 163 4.66 11.57 -13.53
C MET A 163 5.26 10.85 -12.31
N LYS A 164 4.53 9.95 -11.66
CA LYS A 164 5.00 9.21 -10.47
C LYS A 164 6.25 8.38 -10.77
N MET A 165 6.32 7.75 -11.93
CA MET A 165 7.51 7.00 -12.36
C MET A 165 8.72 7.92 -12.53
N LEU A 166 8.56 9.02 -13.29
CA LEU A 166 9.65 9.97 -13.55
C LEU A 166 10.17 10.62 -12.26
N ILE A 167 9.27 11.01 -11.36
CA ILE A 167 9.62 11.54 -10.04
C ILE A 167 10.42 10.52 -9.21
N SER A 168 10.13 9.22 -9.38
CA SER A 168 10.86 8.14 -8.70
C SER A 168 12.14 7.73 -9.42
N GLY A 169 12.57 8.47 -10.45
CA GLY A 169 13.76 8.14 -11.25
C GLY A 169 13.56 6.99 -12.24
N MET A 170 12.32 6.58 -12.50
CA MET A 170 11.98 5.50 -13.44
C MET A 170 11.52 6.06 -14.79
N CYS A 171 11.98 5.43 -15.87
CA CYS A 171 11.49 5.71 -17.21
C CYS A 171 10.26 4.83 -17.53
N PRO A 172 9.09 5.42 -17.87
CA PRO A 172 7.88 4.64 -18.19
C PRO A 172 8.07 3.61 -19.31
N ASP A 173 8.77 3.98 -20.38
CA ASP A 173 9.06 3.10 -21.51
C ASP A 173 10.02 1.97 -21.11
N GLY A 174 11.01 2.30 -20.27
CA GLY A 174 11.94 1.33 -19.71
C GLY A 174 11.25 0.29 -18.82
N ALA A 175 10.36 0.73 -17.92
CA ALA A 175 9.56 -0.15 -17.09
C ALA A 175 8.66 -1.07 -17.93
N THR A 176 7.98 -0.51 -18.95
CA THR A 176 7.13 -1.28 -19.85
C THR A 176 7.90 -2.30 -20.68
N LYS A 177 9.14 -1.97 -21.08
CA LYS A 177 10.04 -2.90 -21.76
C LYS A 177 10.45 -4.04 -20.84
N LEU A 178 10.90 -3.72 -19.62
CA LEU A 178 11.30 -4.72 -18.62
C LEU A 178 10.16 -5.68 -18.29
N CYS A 179 8.93 -5.18 -18.11
CA CYS A 179 7.78 -6.05 -17.87
C CYS A 179 7.52 -7.01 -19.04
N ARG A 180 7.68 -6.55 -20.28
CA ARG A 180 7.50 -7.41 -21.47
C ARG A 180 8.58 -8.47 -21.59
N GLU A 181 9.84 -8.11 -21.29
CA GLU A 181 10.95 -9.07 -21.24
C GLU A 181 10.69 -10.13 -20.17
N TYR A 182 10.36 -9.71 -18.94
CA TYR A 182 10.04 -10.62 -17.85
C TYR A 182 8.86 -11.56 -18.18
N LEU A 183 7.80 -11.04 -18.80
CA LEU A 183 6.66 -11.87 -19.23
C LEU A 183 7.09 -12.89 -20.28
N GLY A 184 7.84 -12.46 -21.31
CA GLY A 184 8.34 -13.37 -22.35
C GLY A 184 9.25 -14.47 -21.80
N ASP A 185 10.03 -14.16 -20.76
CA ASP A 185 10.97 -15.09 -20.11
C ASP A 185 10.31 -16.00 -19.06
N THR A 186 9.04 -15.79 -18.70
CA THR A 186 8.36 -16.56 -17.63
C THR A 186 7.01 -17.17 -18.02
N GLU A 187 6.46 -16.80 -19.19
CA GLU A 187 5.14 -17.23 -19.64
C GLU A 187 5.03 -18.75 -19.81
N GLU A 188 6.07 -19.39 -20.37
CA GLU A 188 6.07 -20.85 -20.59
C GLU A 188 6.09 -21.59 -19.25
N GLU A 189 7.03 -21.27 -18.36
CA GLU A 189 7.16 -21.90 -17.05
C GLU A 189 5.89 -21.70 -16.20
N TYR A 190 5.33 -20.48 -16.22
CA TYR A 190 4.08 -20.19 -15.53
C TYR A 190 2.92 -21.03 -16.07
N THR A 191 2.78 -21.12 -17.40
CA THR A 191 1.70 -21.87 -18.05
C THR A 191 1.81 -23.37 -17.76
N VAL A 192 3.02 -23.93 -17.82
CA VAL A 192 3.29 -25.34 -17.50
C VAL A 192 2.94 -25.62 -16.04
N ALA A 193 3.44 -24.79 -15.11
CA ALA A 193 3.19 -24.96 -13.68
C ALA A 193 1.69 -24.88 -13.36
N LEU A 194 0.98 -23.91 -13.92
CA LEU A 194 -0.45 -23.73 -13.67
C LEU A 194 -1.29 -24.88 -14.26
N THR A 195 -0.95 -25.35 -15.47
CA THR A 195 -1.63 -26.47 -16.12
C THR A 195 -1.46 -27.76 -15.34
N GLU A 196 -0.24 -28.05 -14.88
CA GLU A 196 0.02 -29.26 -14.09
C GLU A 196 -0.71 -29.21 -12.75
N LYS A 197 -0.70 -28.06 -12.06
CA LYS A 197 -1.50 -27.87 -10.84
C LYS A 197 -2.99 -28.04 -11.08
N ALA A 198 -3.52 -27.46 -12.15
CA ALA A 198 -4.93 -27.59 -12.51
C ALA A 198 -5.33 -29.06 -12.72
N ARG A 199 -4.48 -29.82 -13.42
CA ARG A 199 -4.64 -31.26 -13.63
C ARG A 199 -4.62 -32.03 -12.30
N LEU A 200 -3.64 -31.75 -11.43
CA LEU A 200 -3.50 -32.43 -10.13
C LEU A 200 -4.68 -32.16 -9.20
N LEU A 201 -5.26 -30.96 -9.26
CA LEU A 201 -6.33 -30.52 -8.37
C LEU A 201 -7.73 -30.69 -8.96
N GLY A 202 -7.84 -31.28 -10.17
CA GLY A 202 -9.12 -31.52 -10.84
C GLY A 202 -9.83 -30.25 -11.29
N VAL A 203 -9.11 -29.14 -11.46
CA VAL A 203 -9.66 -27.87 -11.97
C VAL A 203 -9.67 -27.93 -13.49
N THR A 204 -10.87 -27.97 -14.08
CA THR A 204 -11.05 -28.17 -15.54
C THR A 204 -11.18 -26.87 -16.33
N LYS A 205 -11.45 -25.76 -15.65
CA LYS A 205 -11.65 -24.44 -16.27
C LYS A 205 -10.88 -23.37 -15.52
N GLU A 206 -10.09 -22.61 -16.27
CA GLU A 206 -9.48 -21.38 -15.76
C GLU A 206 -10.57 -20.33 -15.54
N SER A 207 -10.63 -19.81 -14.31
CA SER A 207 -11.55 -18.75 -13.91
C SER A 207 -10.92 -17.99 -12.73
N PRO A 208 -11.24 -16.71 -12.52
CA PRO A 208 -10.53 -15.90 -11.52
C PRO A 208 -10.56 -16.48 -10.10
N TRP A 209 -11.66 -17.13 -9.72
CA TRP A 209 -11.80 -17.82 -8.43
C TRP A 209 -10.98 -19.12 -8.33
N ASN A 210 -10.65 -19.75 -9.44
CA ASN A 210 -9.78 -20.93 -9.48
C ASN A 210 -8.30 -20.56 -9.49
N THR A 211 -7.92 -19.40 -10.03
CA THR A 211 -6.51 -18.95 -10.05
C THR A 211 -5.95 -18.81 -8.64
N SER A 212 -6.68 -18.19 -7.71
CA SER A 212 -6.23 -18.04 -6.31
C SER A 212 -5.99 -19.38 -5.63
N TYR A 213 -6.91 -20.33 -5.86
CA TYR A 213 -6.81 -21.70 -5.39
C TYR A 213 -5.58 -22.42 -5.96
N LEU A 214 -5.33 -22.32 -7.27
CA LEU A 214 -4.18 -22.98 -7.91
C LEU A 214 -2.83 -22.39 -7.47
N LEU A 215 -2.77 -21.08 -7.18
CA LEU A 215 -1.53 -20.43 -6.74
C LEU A 215 -1.19 -20.79 -5.28
N SER A 216 -2.18 -20.82 -4.40
CA SER A 216 -2.04 -21.15 -2.97
C SER A 216 -1.77 -22.64 -2.72
N THR A 217 -2.34 -23.52 -3.54
CA THR A 217 -2.15 -24.97 -3.43
C THR A 217 -0.80 -25.38 -4.04
N GLY A 218 0.22 -25.46 -3.20
CA GLY A 218 1.58 -25.83 -3.57
C GLY A 218 2.49 -26.06 -2.38
N PHE A 219 2.22 -25.37 -1.26
CA PHE A 219 2.73 -25.73 0.06
C PHE A 219 1.79 -26.75 0.70
N GLU A 220 2.34 -27.85 1.21
CA GLU A 220 1.62 -28.98 1.81
C GLU A 220 0.48 -28.50 2.71
N ARG A 221 -0.77 -28.81 2.31
CA ARG A 221 -1.99 -28.47 3.06
C ARG A 221 -2.00 -29.01 4.48
N GLU A 222 -1.17 -30.02 4.75
CA GLU A 222 -1.15 -30.80 5.99
C GLU A 222 -0.62 -30.03 7.20
N HIS A 223 -0.04 -28.83 7.01
CA HIS A 223 0.55 -28.04 8.10
C HIS A 223 -0.15 -26.71 8.38
N ARG A 224 -1.36 -26.50 7.87
CA ARG A 224 -2.18 -25.30 8.16
C ARG A 224 -2.85 -25.39 9.55
N THR A 225 -2.04 -25.57 10.60
CA THR A 225 -2.48 -25.25 11.97
C THR A 225 -2.52 -23.74 12.11
N GLN A 226 -3.46 -23.19 12.90
CA GLN A 226 -3.45 -21.77 13.28
C GLN A 226 -2.05 -21.40 13.78
N LEU A 227 -1.29 -20.71 12.93
CA LEU A 227 0.05 -20.27 13.27
C LEU A 227 -0.08 -19.16 14.31
N ASP A 228 0.64 -19.28 15.42
CA ASP A 228 0.86 -18.16 16.31
C ASP A 228 1.83 -17.19 15.63
N ILE A 229 1.26 -16.24 14.87
CA ILE A 229 1.99 -15.31 14.01
C ILE A 229 3.00 -14.50 14.83
N GLU A 230 2.63 -14.02 16.00
CA GLU A 230 3.52 -13.23 16.86
C GLU A 230 4.76 -14.05 17.27
N ASN A 231 4.55 -15.28 17.74
CA ASN A 231 5.66 -16.16 18.13
C ASN A 231 6.51 -16.59 16.93
N ALA A 232 5.90 -16.82 15.77
CA ALA A 232 6.62 -17.17 14.55
C ALA A 232 7.53 -16.03 14.06
N ILE A 233 7.04 -14.80 14.12
CA ILE A 233 7.79 -13.59 13.78
C ILE A 233 8.96 -13.39 14.75
N ASP A 234 8.71 -13.45 16.05
CA ASP A 234 9.75 -13.32 17.07
C ASP A 234 10.85 -14.38 16.88
N LEU A 235 10.47 -15.61 16.53
CA LEU A 235 11.41 -16.68 16.25
C LEU A 235 12.27 -16.41 15.00
N VAL A 236 11.65 -16.01 13.88
CA VAL A 236 12.37 -15.76 12.62
C VAL A 236 13.30 -14.57 12.76
N PHE A 237 12.80 -13.44 13.26
CA PHE A 237 13.60 -12.23 13.40
C PHE A 237 14.61 -12.33 14.53
N GLY A 238 14.30 -13.05 15.60
CA GLY A 238 15.26 -13.40 16.66
C GLY A 238 16.47 -14.16 16.13
N LYS A 239 16.26 -15.12 15.19
CA LYS A 239 17.36 -15.82 14.51
C LYS A 239 18.18 -14.93 13.58
N LEU A 240 17.58 -13.87 13.05
CA LEU A 240 18.27 -12.83 12.26
C LEU A 240 18.97 -11.78 13.13
N GLY A 241 18.89 -11.90 14.46
CA GLY A 241 19.53 -10.99 15.41
C GLY A 241 18.69 -9.76 15.75
N PHE A 242 17.43 -9.70 15.33
CA PHE A 242 16.50 -8.62 15.67
C PHE A 242 15.66 -8.98 16.90
N GLN A 243 15.51 -8.00 17.79
CA GLN A 243 14.60 -8.09 18.94
C GLN A 243 13.40 -7.17 18.70
N LEU A 244 12.41 -7.62 17.93
CA LEU A 244 11.29 -6.79 17.49
C LEU A 244 10.52 -6.16 18.65
N ARG A 245 10.31 -6.89 19.74
CA ARG A 245 9.65 -6.36 20.95
C ARG A 245 10.39 -5.21 21.64
N SER A 246 11.68 -5.02 21.35
CA SER A 246 12.47 -3.87 21.84
C SER A 246 12.46 -2.67 20.89
N MET A 247 11.92 -2.85 19.69
CA MET A 247 11.80 -1.82 18.67
C MET A 247 10.45 -1.12 18.78
N PRO A 248 10.30 0.10 18.25
CA PRO A 248 9.02 0.80 18.20
C PRO A 248 8.06 0.23 17.14
N ILE A 249 7.99 -1.10 17.01
CA ILE A 249 7.08 -1.82 16.11
C ILE A 249 5.96 -2.42 16.96
N GLU A 250 4.73 -2.10 16.61
CA GLU A 250 3.52 -2.68 17.19
C GLU A 250 2.85 -3.54 16.12
N ILE A 251 2.49 -4.78 16.46
CA ILE A 251 1.77 -5.69 15.55
C ILE A 251 0.35 -5.81 16.11
N GLU A 252 -0.65 -5.48 15.31
CA GLU A 252 -2.05 -5.51 15.71
C GLU A 252 -2.84 -6.46 14.80
N LEU A 253 -3.55 -7.39 15.43
CA LEU A 253 -4.44 -8.31 14.75
C LEU A 253 -5.81 -7.64 14.51
N THR A 254 -6.04 -7.13 13.31
CA THR A 254 -7.27 -6.45 12.88
C THR A 254 -7.60 -6.83 11.44
N ASP A 255 -8.86 -7.19 11.16
CA ASP A 255 -9.31 -7.46 9.78
C ASP A 255 -9.35 -6.14 8.97
N VAL A 256 -8.27 -5.90 8.23
CA VAL A 256 -8.11 -4.79 7.30
C VAL A 256 -8.46 -5.25 5.87
N PRO A 257 -8.91 -4.32 5.00
CA PRO A 257 -9.36 -4.68 3.66
C PRO A 257 -8.24 -4.95 2.64
N TYR A 258 -6.99 -5.14 3.10
CA TYR A 258 -5.78 -5.23 2.28
C TYR A 258 -4.85 -6.40 2.64
N GLY A 259 -5.30 -7.36 3.46
CA GLY A 259 -4.50 -8.51 3.93
C GLY A 259 -3.55 -8.16 5.08
N ALA A 260 -2.70 -7.15 4.88
CA ALA A 260 -1.87 -6.54 5.92
C ALA A 260 -1.47 -5.11 5.51
N VAL A 261 -1.03 -4.27 6.46
CA VAL A 261 -0.48 -2.94 6.16
C VAL A 261 0.49 -2.46 7.23
N CYS A 262 1.65 -1.94 6.81
CA CYS A 262 2.59 -1.22 7.65
C CYS A 262 2.36 0.29 7.60
N ILE A 263 2.14 0.91 8.76
CA ILE A 263 1.94 2.35 8.93
C ILE A 263 3.06 2.91 9.80
N SER A 264 3.95 3.66 9.17
CA SER A 264 5.04 4.37 9.84
C SER A 264 4.63 5.80 10.19
N PHE A 265 4.62 6.13 11.48
CA PHE A 265 4.21 7.46 11.94
C PHE A 265 5.33 8.48 11.77
N ARG A 266 6.57 8.04 11.99
CA ARG A 266 7.78 8.83 11.74
C ARG A 266 8.97 7.91 11.47
N PRO A 267 9.99 8.37 10.72
CA PRO A 267 11.25 7.64 10.56
C PRO A 267 11.86 7.33 11.94
N GLY A 268 12.23 6.06 12.17
CA GLY A 268 12.87 5.64 13.44
C GLY A 268 11.96 5.64 14.65
N GLY A 269 10.67 5.95 14.48
CA GLY A 269 9.69 6.01 15.55
C GLY A 269 8.66 4.90 15.48
N LYS A 270 7.49 5.19 16.09
CA LYS A 270 6.36 4.26 16.14
C LYS A 270 6.01 3.81 14.72
N THR A 271 5.90 2.50 14.55
CA THR A 271 5.39 1.85 13.35
C THR A 271 4.38 0.79 13.78
N VAL A 272 3.21 0.78 13.16
CA VAL A 272 2.16 -0.20 13.43
C VAL A 272 2.00 -1.09 12.20
N VAL A 273 1.99 -2.40 12.41
CA VAL A 273 1.72 -3.42 11.40
C VAL A 273 0.36 -4.01 11.69
N LEU A 274 -0.63 -3.67 10.87
CA LEU A 274 -1.98 -4.24 10.95
C LEU A 274 -2.00 -5.54 10.13
N ILE A 275 -2.42 -6.62 10.75
CA ILE A 275 -2.48 -7.94 10.13
C ILE A 275 -3.84 -8.60 10.36
N ASN A 276 -4.33 -9.24 9.31
CA ASN A 276 -5.55 -10.02 9.36
C ASN A 276 -5.36 -11.28 10.23
N GLN A 277 -6.39 -11.65 11.00
CA GLN A 277 -6.41 -12.90 11.77
C GLN A 277 -6.66 -14.11 10.85
N CYS A 278 -5.68 -14.47 10.03
CA CYS A 278 -5.70 -15.72 9.29
C CYS A 278 -4.42 -16.49 9.57
N GLY A 279 -4.57 -17.74 10.02
CA GLY A 279 -3.47 -18.58 10.51
C GLY A 279 -2.75 -19.37 9.43
N SER A 280 -2.81 -18.95 8.16
CA SER A 280 -2.16 -19.67 7.07
C SER A 280 -0.70 -19.23 6.89
N ILE A 281 0.08 -20.05 6.17
CA ILE A 281 1.47 -19.70 5.82
C ILE A 281 1.55 -18.50 4.86
N GLU A 282 0.51 -18.27 4.07
CA GLU A 282 0.41 -17.11 3.15
C GLU A 282 0.25 -15.81 3.96
N ASP A 283 -0.54 -15.84 5.03
CA ASP A 283 -0.73 -14.71 5.95
C ASP A 283 0.54 -14.39 6.75
N PHE A 284 1.28 -15.43 7.12
CA PHE A 284 2.62 -15.26 7.68
C PHE A 284 3.56 -14.57 6.68
N GLY A 285 3.47 -14.92 5.39
CA GLY A 285 4.19 -14.25 4.32
C GLY A 285 3.86 -12.75 4.22
N TYR A 286 2.57 -12.38 4.26
CA TYR A 286 2.15 -10.98 4.31
C TYR A 286 2.69 -10.27 5.55
N THR A 287 2.66 -10.94 6.70
CA THR A 287 3.16 -10.33 7.93
C THR A 287 4.68 -10.11 7.88
N LEU A 288 5.44 -11.08 7.39
CA LEU A 288 6.89 -10.92 7.17
C LEU A 288 7.18 -9.75 6.23
N HIS A 289 6.39 -9.57 5.17
CA HIS A 289 6.51 -8.45 4.24
C HIS A 289 6.33 -7.10 4.96
N GLU A 290 5.25 -6.94 5.73
CA GLU A 290 4.97 -5.68 6.43
C GLU A 290 5.94 -5.40 7.58
N VAL A 291 6.37 -6.42 8.33
CA VAL A 291 7.41 -6.26 9.37
C VAL A 291 8.74 -5.85 8.73
N THR A 292 9.04 -6.31 7.52
CA THR A 292 10.25 -5.88 6.80
C THR A 292 10.18 -4.39 6.44
N HIS A 293 9.01 -3.88 6.02
CA HIS A 293 8.81 -2.44 5.82
C HIS A 293 9.00 -1.66 7.13
N ALA A 294 8.49 -2.19 8.25
CA ALA A 294 8.65 -1.56 9.55
C ALA A 294 10.12 -1.50 9.99
N LEU A 295 10.88 -2.57 9.77
CA LEU A 295 12.32 -2.61 10.02
C LEU A 295 13.08 -1.62 9.13
N GLN A 296 12.74 -1.54 7.85
CA GLN A 296 13.35 -0.55 6.95
C GLN A 296 13.13 0.88 7.45
N ASN A 297 11.91 1.21 7.89
CA ASN A 297 11.61 2.53 8.44
C ASN A 297 12.39 2.86 9.73
N ILE A 298 12.75 1.83 10.52
CA ILE A 298 13.49 2.02 11.78
C ILE A 298 15.00 2.07 11.57
N ILE A 299 15.52 1.24 10.66
CA ILE A 299 16.97 1.06 10.46
C ILE A 299 17.55 2.10 9.50
N ILE A 300 16.79 2.57 8.50
CA ILE A 300 17.30 3.44 7.43
C ILE A 300 17.34 4.93 7.83
N VAL A 301 17.15 5.27 9.11
CA VAL A 301 17.25 6.65 9.62
C VAL A 301 18.68 7.15 9.70
#